data_AF-A0A9P1BWZ9-F1
#
_entry.id   AF-A0A9P1BWZ9-F1
#
_cell.length_a   1.000
_cell.length_b   1.000
_cell.length_c   1.000
_cell.angle_alpha   90.00
_cell.angle_beta   90.00
_cell.angle_gamma   90.00
#
_symmetry.space_group_name_H-M   'P 1'
#
loop_
_entity.id
_entity.type
_entity.pdbx_description
1 polymer ?
#
loop_
_entity_poly.entity_id
_entity_poly.type
_entity_poly.pdbx_seq_one_letter_code
_entity_poly.pdbx_strand_id
1 'polypeptide(L)'
;MAKKLRKKRLLKSKKTKVSDISHLPGDPLKRQAAEAILQAIDEEGVLLECLPSWHRRFKPKLGRFRKFLQTHPELFHITDIPGDCFVVCRANRTPPSFALKDRRRWRTALKRAWFRYCKEETMPNLEEFKRHLPVEALELGGQTAVPEAVAQEVAKKPRCLHCGSNGEQGPGWTRLEWTTELRTAELCYDVTRRDCLEFARPSSVGAGAEPIAL
;
A
#
# COMPACT_ATOMS: atom_id res chain seq x y z
N MET A 1 -8.96 -49.06 -21.48
CA MET A 1 -7.82 -49.10 -20.53
C MET A 1 -7.73 -47.78 -19.77
N ALA A 2 -7.90 -47.83 -18.45
CA ALA A 2 -7.53 -46.87 -17.39
C ALA A 2 -8.04 -45.40 -17.42
N LYS A 3 -9.19 -45.15 -16.76
CA LYS A 3 -9.61 -43.82 -16.26
C LYS A 3 -8.84 -43.50 -14.96
N LYS A 4 -7.89 -42.56 -14.98
CA LYS A 4 -7.15 -42.12 -13.77
C LYS A 4 -8.02 -41.18 -12.92
N LEU A 5 -8.48 -41.68 -11.77
CA LEU A 5 -9.12 -40.88 -10.72
C LEU A 5 -8.11 -39.90 -10.10
N ARG A 6 -8.35 -38.60 -10.30
CA ARG A 6 -7.61 -37.51 -9.65
C ARG A 6 -8.13 -37.35 -8.21
N LYS A 7 -7.39 -37.92 -7.26
CA LYS A 7 -7.63 -37.88 -5.80
C LYS A 7 -7.52 -36.44 -5.29
N LYS A 8 -8.66 -35.74 -5.16
CA LYS A 8 -8.76 -34.43 -4.48
C LYS A 8 -8.36 -34.61 -3.01
N ARG A 9 -7.14 -34.21 -2.67
CA ARG A 9 -6.71 -34.03 -1.27
C ARG A 9 -7.41 -32.78 -0.75
N LEU A 10 -8.55 -32.97 -0.09
CA LEU A 10 -9.12 -32.02 0.85
C LEU A 10 -8.10 -31.83 1.97
N LEU A 11 -7.31 -30.75 1.88
CA LEU A 11 -6.57 -30.21 3.00
C LEU A 11 -7.60 -29.81 4.05
N LYS A 12 -7.89 -30.72 4.99
CA LYS A 12 -8.55 -30.39 6.25
C LYS A 12 -7.61 -29.45 6.99
N SER A 13 -7.77 -28.16 6.74
CA SER A 13 -7.10 -27.12 7.51
C SER A 13 -7.48 -27.33 8.97
N LYS A 14 -6.51 -27.70 9.80
CA LYS A 14 -6.69 -27.78 11.25
C LYS A 14 -7.10 -26.37 11.68
N LYS A 15 -8.36 -26.22 12.06
CA LYS A 15 -8.90 -24.98 12.61
C LYS A 15 -8.13 -24.68 13.89
N THR A 16 -7.07 -23.91 13.77
CA THR A 16 -6.30 -23.40 14.89
C THR A 16 -7.31 -22.72 15.81
N LYS A 17 -7.41 -23.21 17.03
CA LYS A 17 -8.37 -22.76 18.04
C LYS A 17 -8.14 -21.26 18.20
N VAL A 18 -9.01 -20.46 17.59
CA VAL A 18 -8.99 -19.01 17.65
C VAL A 18 -9.03 -18.66 19.12
N SER A 19 -8.00 -17.98 19.61
CA SER A 19 -7.96 -17.42 20.96
C SER A 19 -9.31 -16.76 21.25
N ASP A 20 -9.99 -17.27 22.28
CA ASP A 20 -11.39 -17.00 22.56
C ASP A 20 -11.66 -15.49 22.72
N ILE A 21 -12.14 -14.86 21.63
CA ILE A 21 -12.63 -13.46 21.60
C ILE A 21 -13.76 -13.26 22.64
N SER A 22 -14.33 -14.36 23.11
CA SER A 22 -15.29 -14.53 24.20
C SER A 22 -14.98 -13.71 25.45
N HIS A 23 -13.71 -13.43 25.75
CA HIS A 23 -13.32 -12.68 26.96
C HIS A 23 -13.49 -11.15 26.82
N LEU A 24 -13.61 -10.58 25.61
CA LEU A 24 -13.71 -9.11 25.47
C LEU A 24 -14.99 -8.57 26.13
N PRO A 25 -14.90 -7.85 27.26
CA PRO A 25 -16.09 -7.41 27.97
C PRO A 25 -16.70 -6.15 27.31
N GLY A 26 -18.01 -6.20 27.08
CA GLY A 26 -18.89 -5.04 27.21
C GLY A 26 -19.35 -4.31 25.94
N ASP A 27 -18.69 -4.43 24.78
CA ASP A 27 -19.12 -3.70 23.58
C ASP A 27 -19.11 -4.58 22.32
N PRO A 28 -20.29 -4.84 21.70
CA PRO A 28 -20.37 -5.62 20.47
C PRO A 28 -19.54 -5.00 19.33
N LEU A 29 -19.33 -3.68 19.34
CA LEU A 29 -18.51 -3.00 18.34
C LEU A 29 -17.02 -3.31 18.51
N LYS A 30 -16.52 -3.42 19.75
CA LYS A 30 -15.14 -3.85 20.01
C LYS A 30 -14.92 -5.26 19.52
N ARG A 31 -15.88 -6.15 19.77
CA ARG A 31 -15.85 -7.54 19.29
C ARG A 31 -15.80 -7.60 17.77
N GLN A 32 -16.70 -6.86 17.10
CA GLN A 32 -16.75 -6.80 15.64
C GLN A 32 -15.47 -6.20 15.04
N ALA A 33 -14.90 -5.17 15.67
CA ALA A 33 -13.64 -4.57 15.25
C ALA A 33 -12.48 -5.57 15.39
N ALA A 34 -12.37 -6.25 16.53
CA ALA A 34 -11.34 -7.25 16.76
C ALA A 34 -11.45 -8.42 15.77
N GLU A 35 -12.66 -8.90 15.51
CA GLU A 35 -12.92 -9.98 14.54
C GLU A 35 -12.51 -9.57 13.12
N ALA A 36 -12.86 -8.37 12.67
CA ALA A 36 -12.47 -7.87 11.35
C ALA A 36 -10.94 -7.76 11.19
N ILE A 37 -10.23 -7.34 12.25
CA ILE A 37 -8.76 -7.26 12.23
C ILE A 37 -8.16 -8.66 12.18
N LEU A 38 -8.65 -9.58 13.03
CA LEU A 38 -8.14 -10.95 13.07
C LEU A 38 -8.39 -11.68 11.75
N GLN A 39 -9.54 -11.44 11.10
CA GLN A 39 -9.83 -11.98 9.77
C GLN A 39 -8.82 -11.47 8.73
N ALA A 40 -8.57 -10.16 8.69
CA ALA A 40 -7.60 -9.59 7.75
C ALA A 40 -6.17 -10.11 8.01
N ILE A 41 -5.79 -10.33 9.27
CA ILE A 41 -4.52 -10.98 9.63
C ILE A 41 -4.50 -12.44 9.19
N ASP A 42 -5.61 -13.17 9.22
CA ASP A 42 -5.66 -14.57 8.77
C ASP A 42 -5.55 -14.70 7.24
N GLU A 43 -6.03 -13.70 6.50
CA GLU A 43 -5.96 -13.65 5.04
C GLU A 43 -4.56 -13.25 4.54
N GLU A 44 -3.97 -12.19 5.13
CA GLU A 44 -2.69 -11.62 4.69
C GLU A 44 -1.48 -12.11 5.50
N GLY A 45 -1.72 -12.81 6.61
CA GLY A 45 -0.72 -13.20 7.61
C GLY A 45 -0.31 -12.06 8.56
N VAL A 46 -0.29 -10.81 8.08
CA VAL A 46 0.01 -9.59 8.85
C VAL A 46 -0.78 -8.40 8.35
N LEU A 47 -1.01 -7.41 9.21
CA LEU A 47 -1.56 -6.12 8.84
C LEU A 47 -0.44 -5.06 8.83
N LEU A 48 -0.16 -4.43 7.70
CA LEU A 48 0.83 -3.36 7.61
C LEU A 48 0.24 -1.96 7.84
N GLU A 49 -1.08 -1.84 7.75
CA GLU A 49 -1.80 -0.56 7.75
C GLU A 49 -3.15 -0.69 8.44
N CYS A 50 -3.79 0.45 8.70
CA CYS A 50 -5.14 0.51 9.23
C CYS A 50 -6.14 -0.14 8.25
N LEU A 51 -7.12 -0.88 8.77
CA LEU A 51 -8.21 -1.40 7.94
C LEU A 51 -8.91 -0.25 7.18
N PRO A 52 -9.16 -0.37 5.86
CA PRO A 52 -9.78 0.71 5.08
C PRO A 52 -11.12 1.19 5.66
N SER A 53 -11.89 0.27 6.23
CA SER A 53 -13.20 0.56 6.82
C SER A 53 -13.13 1.14 8.24
N TRP A 54 -11.94 1.18 8.87
CA TRP A 54 -11.77 1.61 10.26
C TRP A 54 -12.27 3.03 10.52
N HIS A 55 -11.86 3.96 9.65
CA HIS A 55 -12.15 5.39 9.80
C HIS A 55 -13.64 5.69 9.81
N ARG A 56 -14.43 4.92 9.05
CA ARG A 56 -15.87 5.10 8.92
C ARG A 56 -16.65 4.31 9.98
N ARG A 57 -16.24 3.07 10.27
CA ARG A 57 -17.03 2.14 11.11
C ARG A 57 -16.69 2.18 12.59
N PHE A 58 -15.40 2.24 12.91
CA PHE A 58 -14.91 1.95 14.26
C PHE A 58 -14.33 3.18 14.95
N LYS A 59 -13.63 4.05 14.20
CA LYS A 59 -12.95 5.24 14.73
C LYS A 59 -13.84 6.16 15.58
N PRO A 60 -15.11 6.47 15.23
CA PRO A 60 -15.93 7.39 16.02
C PRO A 60 -16.20 6.94 17.46
N LYS A 61 -16.27 5.62 17.69
CA LYS A 61 -16.59 5.03 19.01
C LYS A 61 -15.38 4.44 19.72
N LEU A 62 -14.48 3.81 18.96
CA LEU A 62 -13.30 3.09 19.49
C LEU A 62 -12.01 3.93 19.46
N GLY A 63 -12.02 5.06 18.75
CA GLY A 63 -10.87 5.95 18.64
C GLY A 63 -9.82 5.55 17.60
N ARG A 64 -8.57 5.93 17.83
CA ARG A 64 -7.46 5.67 16.90
C ARG A 64 -7.15 4.17 16.84
N PHE A 65 -6.89 3.66 15.64
CA PHE A 65 -6.63 2.24 15.39
C PHE A 65 -5.51 1.68 16.27
N ARG A 66 -4.35 2.34 16.29
CA ARG A 66 -3.21 1.92 17.11
C ARG A 66 -3.53 1.89 18.60
N LYS A 67 -4.34 2.84 19.10
CA LYS A 67 -4.76 2.86 20.52
C LYS A 67 -5.66 1.67 20.84
N PHE A 68 -6.58 1.31 19.94
CA PHE A 68 -7.42 0.12 20.10
C PHE A 68 -6.60 -1.18 20.12
N LEU A 69 -5.60 -1.32 19.25
CA LEU A 69 -4.72 -2.49 19.26
C LEU A 69 -3.93 -2.59 20.58
N GLN A 70 -3.43 -1.45 21.08
CA GLN A 70 -2.69 -1.38 22.35
C GLN A 70 -3.54 -1.72 23.57
N THR A 71 -4.87 -1.53 23.53
CA THR A 71 -5.76 -1.95 24.62
C THR A 71 -6.06 -3.44 24.63
N HIS A 72 -5.63 -4.18 23.58
CA HIS A 72 -5.90 -5.60 23.40
C HIS A 72 -4.62 -6.41 23.08
N PRO A 73 -3.56 -6.33 23.93
CA PRO A 73 -2.30 -7.05 23.71
C PRO A 73 -2.46 -8.58 23.74
N GLU A 74 -3.54 -9.08 24.35
CA GLU A 74 -3.91 -10.49 24.38
C GLU A 74 -4.35 -11.02 23.01
N LEU A 75 -4.77 -10.13 22.10
CA LEU A 75 -5.19 -10.48 20.74
C LEU A 75 -4.18 -10.04 19.69
N PHE A 76 -3.49 -8.92 19.91
CA PHE A 76 -2.65 -8.28 18.90
C PHE A 76 -1.23 -8.07 19.40
N HIS A 77 -0.27 -8.40 18.54
CA HIS A 77 1.13 -7.99 18.71
C HIS A 77 1.43 -6.87 17.70
N ILE A 78 1.95 -5.74 18.18
CA ILE A 78 2.32 -4.58 17.36
C ILE A 78 3.84 -4.50 17.32
N THR A 79 4.41 -4.44 16.13
CA THR A 79 5.84 -4.20 15.94
C THR A 79 6.04 -2.91 15.18
N ASP A 80 6.70 -1.94 15.80
CA ASP A 80 6.98 -0.66 15.16
C ASP A 80 8.11 -0.79 14.13
N ILE A 81 7.91 -0.18 12.97
CA ILE A 81 8.89 -0.07 11.89
C ILE A 81 9.35 1.39 11.80
N PRO A 82 10.62 1.67 11.48
CA PRO A 82 11.09 3.03 11.25
C PRO A 82 10.22 3.82 10.26
N GLY A 83 9.79 5.04 10.64
CA GLY A 83 9.02 5.93 9.76
C GLY A 83 7.50 5.87 9.94
N ASP A 84 7.05 5.80 11.20
CA ASP A 84 5.62 5.82 11.60
C ASP A 84 4.76 4.67 11.07
N CYS A 85 5.38 3.63 10.52
CA CYS A 85 4.72 2.39 10.14
C CYS A 85 4.74 1.38 11.29
N PHE A 86 3.76 0.48 11.34
CA PHE A 86 3.73 -0.62 12.30
C PHE A 86 3.10 -1.86 11.66
N VAL A 87 3.54 -3.03 12.11
CA VAL A 87 2.98 -4.32 11.70
C VAL A 87 2.14 -4.86 12.83
N VAL A 88 0.96 -5.37 12.49
CA VAL A 88 0.05 -6.02 13.43
C VAL A 88 0.00 -7.50 13.10
N CYS A 89 0.25 -8.32 14.11
CA CYS A 89 0.13 -9.77 14.05
C CYS A 89 -0.83 -10.26 15.14
N ARG A 90 -1.22 -11.54 15.07
CA ARG A 90 -1.84 -12.21 16.21
C ARG A 90 -0.90 -12.18 17.41
N ALA A 91 -1.47 -12.09 18.61
CA ALA A 91 -0.73 -12.31 19.84
C ALA A 91 0.07 -13.62 19.78
N ASN A 92 1.29 -13.60 20.32
CA ASN A 92 2.24 -14.72 20.31
C ASN A 92 2.76 -15.15 18.94
N ARG A 93 2.50 -14.40 17.86
CA ARG A 93 3.19 -14.58 16.59
C ARG A 93 4.22 -13.48 16.39
N THR A 94 5.45 -13.90 16.09
CA THR A 94 6.47 -12.98 15.57
C THR A 94 6.10 -12.59 14.14
N PRO A 95 6.14 -11.30 13.79
CA PRO A 95 5.99 -10.88 12.40
C PRO A 95 7.05 -11.57 11.55
N PRO A 96 6.72 -11.99 10.33
CA PRO A 96 7.72 -12.54 9.42
C PRO A 96 8.73 -11.44 9.08
N SER A 97 10.01 -11.81 8.93
CA SER A 97 11.10 -10.84 8.74
C SER A 97 10.89 -9.92 7.53
N PHE A 98 10.20 -10.40 6.49
CA PHE A 98 9.87 -9.60 5.31
C PHE A 98 8.87 -8.46 5.60
N ALA A 99 7.99 -8.62 6.59
CA ALA A 99 7.02 -7.60 6.96
C ALA A 99 7.69 -6.41 7.64
N LEU A 100 8.85 -6.65 8.27
CA LEU A 100 9.67 -5.63 8.91
C LEU A 100 10.54 -4.84 7.91
N LYS A 101 10.71 -5.36 6.68
CA LYS A 101 11.43 -4.65 5.62
C LYS A 101 10.50 -3.58 5.04
N ASP A 102 10.86 -2.32 5.23
CA ASP A 102 10.06 -1.16 4.87
C ASP A 102 9.66 -1.17 3.38
N ARG A 103 8.44 -1.65 3.11
CA ARG A 103 7.96 -1.82 1.74
C ARG A 103 7.75 -0.50 1.01
N ARG A 104 7.35 0.54 1.75
CA ARG A 104 7.08 1.86 1.19
C ARG A 104 8.38 2.58 0.85
N ARG A 105 9.44 2.40 1.65
CA ARG A 105 10.76 2.95 1.33
C ARG A 105 11.37 2.33 0.09
N TRP A 106 11.32 1.00 -0.09
CA TRP A 106 11.92 0.43 -1.31
C TRP A 106 11.17 0.87 -2.57
N ARG A 107 9.83 0.95 -2.55
CA ARG A 107 9.08 1.40 -3.72
C ARG A 107 9.43 2.85 -4.09
N THR A 108 9.53 3.71 -3.08
CA THR A 108 9.91 5.12 -3.28
C THR A 108 11.37 5.25 -3.74
N ALA A 109 12.28 4.47 -3.16
CA ALA A 109 13.68 4.41 -3.54
C ALA A 109 13.85 3.89 -4.98
N LEU A 110 13.12 2.84 -5.34
CA LEU A 110 13.12 2.26 -6.68
C LEU A 110 12.60 3.24 -7.72
N LYS A 111 11.48 3.93 -7.43
CA LYS A 111 10.99 5.01 -8.30
C LYS A 111 12.03 6.11 -8.49
N ARG A 112 12.67 6.57 -7.40
CA ARG A 112 13.72 7.59 -7.47
C ARG A 112 14.95 7.12 -8.26
N ALA A 113 15.37 5.87 -8.07
CA ALA A 113 16.47 5.27 -8.81
C ALA A 113 16.14 5.16 -10.30
N TRP A 114 14.95 4.70 -10.65
CA TRP A 114 14.46 4.63 -12.02
C TRP A 114 14.43 6.02 -12.68
N PHE A 115 13.89 7.02 -11.99
CA PHE A 115 13.86 8.39 -12.55
C PHE A 115 15.25 8.99 -12.75
N ARG A 116 16.23 8.66 -11.89
CA ARG A 116 17.62 9.08 -12.09
C ARG A 116 18.23 8.39 -13.30
N TYR A 117 18.05 7.08 -13.42
CA TYR A 117 18.49 6.31 -14.58
C TYR A 117 17.88 6.86 -15.88
N CYS A 118 16.57 7.12 -15.93
CA CYS A 118 15.93 7.76 -17.07
C CYS A 118 16.43 9.18 -17.40
N LYS A 119 17.07 9.86 -16.45
CA LYS A 119 17.59 11.22 -16.65
C LYS A 119 19.01 11.19 -17.22
N GLU A 120 19.80 10.20 -16.84
CA GLU A 120 21.20 10.02 -17.26
C GLU A 120 21.28 9.33 -18.63
N GLU A 121 20.36 8.40 -18.92
CA GLU A 121 20.40 7.59 -20.13
C GLU A 121 19.48 8.16 -21.23
N THR A 122 20.02 8.29 -22.44
CA THR A 122 19.28 8.75 -23.63
C THR A 122 18.18 7.78 -24.05
N MET A 123 18.37 6.47 -23.76
CA MET A 123 17.41 5.40 -24.05
C MET A 123 17.35 4.43 -22.86
N PRO A 124 16.57 4.72 -21.81
CA PRO A 124 16.52 3.89 -20.60
C PRO A 124 16.01 2.48 -20.91
N ASN A 125 16.81 1.47 -20.57
CA ASN A 125 16.45 0.05 -20.73
C ASN A 125 16.05 -0.55 -19.37
N LEU A 126 14.83 -1.09 -19.29
CA LEU A 126 14.30 -1.66 -18.05
C LEU A 126 15.04 -2.92 -17.61
N GLU A 127 15.42 -3.79 -18.55
CA GLU A 127 16.12 -5.05 -18.23
C GLU A 127 17.54 -4.78 -17.75
N GLU A 128 18.19 -3.77 -18.32
CA GLU A 128 19.48 -3.28 -17.84
C GLU A 128 19.37 -2.69 -16.44
N PHE A 129 18.41 -1.81 -16.20
CA PHE A 129 18.15 -1.27 -14.85
C PHE A 129 17.90 -2.38 -13.82
N LYS A 130 17.10 -3.41 -14.16
CA LYS A 130 16.85 -4.56 -13.28
C LYS A 130 18.12 -5.33 -12.92
N ARG A 131 19.09 -5.45 -13.83
CA ARG A 131 20.39 -6.11 -13.56
C ARG A 131 21.22 -5.37 -12.52
N HIS A 132 21.00 -4.07 -12.34
CA HIS A 132 21.67 -3.26 -11.34
C HIS A 132 20.96 -3.24 -9.98
N LEU A 133 19.78 -3.85 -9.87
CA LEU A 133 19.10 -3.97 -8.58
C LEU A 133 19.76 -5.08 -7.74
N PRO A 134 19.88 -4.88 -6.41
CA PRO A 134 20.37 -5.93 -5.52
C PRO A 134 19.46 -7.18 -5.62
N VAL A 135 20.06 -8.36 -5.58
CA VAL A 135 19.37 -9.66 -5.77
C VAL A 135 18.20 -9.80 -4.79
N GLU A 136 18.37 -9.32 -3.57
CA GLU A 136 17.36 -9.33 -2.52
C GLU A 136 16.12 -8.51 -2.88
N ALA A 137 16.26 -7.46 -3.69
CA ALA A 137 15.13 -6.66 -4.16
C ALA A 137 14.35 -7.38 -5.27
N LEU A 138 15.05 -8.15 -6.12
CA LEU A 138 14.43 -8.94 -7.19
C LEU A 138 13.59 -10.09 -6.63
N GLU A 139 14.10 -10.78 -5.60
CA GLU A 139 13.39 -11.88 -4.94
C GLU A 139 12.14 -11.43 -4.19
N LEU A 140 12.17 -10.24 -3.57
CA LEU A 140 11.02 -9.67 -2.85
C LEU A 140 9.89 -9.22 -3.78
N GLY A 141 10.21 -8.85 -5.02
CA GLY A 141 9.22 -8.43 -6.04
C GLY A 141 8.57 -9.60 -6.80
N GLY A 142 9.21 -10.77 -6.83
CA GLY A 142 8.72 -11.95 -7.57
C GLY A 142 7.65 -12.78 -6.86
N GLN A 143 7.46 -12.62 -5.55
CA GLN A 143 6.51 -13.43 -4.78
C GLN A 143 5.08 -12.88 -4.77
N THR A 144 4.87 -11.62 -5.17
CA THR A 144 3.52 -11.12 -5.50
C THR A 144 3.23 -11.40 -6.96
N ALA A 145 3.24 -12.68 -7.36
CA ALA A 145 2.55 -13.08 -8.56
C ALA A 145 1.06 -12.85 -8.30
N VAL A 146 0.54 -11.71 -8.73
CA VAL A 146 -0.90 -11.51 -8.86
C VAL A 146 -1.39 -12.69 -9.70
N PRO A 147 -2.31 -13.53 -9.20
CA PRO A 147 -2.78 -14.67 -9.96
C PRO A 147 -3.24 -14.18 -11.32
N GLU A 148 -2.68 -14.77 -12.38
CA GLU A 148 -2.86 -14.39 -13.80
C GLU A 148 -4.33 -14.24 -14.21
N ALA A 149 -5.25 -14.85 -13.46
CA ALA A 149 -6.69 -14.68 -13.57
C ALA A 149 -7.21 -13.24 -13.34
N VAL A 150 -6.52 -12.41 -12.54
CA VAL A 150 -6.92 -11.01 -12.29
C VAL A 150 -6.42 -10.08 -13.41
N ALA A 151 -5.32 -10.43 -14.09
CA ALA A 151 -4.78 -9.64 -15.20
C ALA A 151 -5.70 -9.66 -16.44
N GLN A 152 -6.47 -10.74 -16.65
CA GLN A 152 -7.37 -10.86 -17.79
C GLN A 152 -8.68 -10.06 -17.65
N GLU A 153 -9.09 -9.66 -16.43
CA GLU A 153 -10.34 -8.91 -16.24
C GLU A 153 -10.19 -7.40 -16.47
N VAL A 154 -8.95 -6.87 -16.42
CA VAL A 154 -8.65 -5.44 -16.64
C VAL A 154 -8.48 -5.10 -18.13
N ALA A 155 -8.47 -6.09 -19.02
CA ALA A 155 -8.38 -5.90 -20.48
C ALA A 155 -9.69 -5.40 -21.14
N LYS A 156 -10.76 -5.17 -20.37
CA LYS A 156 -11.97 -4.50 -20.89
C LYS A 156 -11.73 -2.99 -20.92
N LYS A 157 -11.32 -2.48 -22.08
CA LYS A 157 -11.18 -1.05 -22.42
C LYS A 157 -12.27 -0.21 -21.71
N PRO A 158 -11.91 0.76 -20.84
CA PRO A 158 -12.90 1.72 -20.37
C PRO A 158 -13.40 2.50 -21.59
N ARG A 159 -14.71 2.39 -21.86
CA ARG A 159 -15.39 3.27 -22.81
C ARG A 159 -15.19 4.70 -22.31
N CYS A 160 -14.52 5.52 -23.10
CA CYS A 160 -14.45 6.96 -22.84
C CYS A 160 -15.89 7.49 -22.89
N LEU A 161 -16.49 7.78 -21.73
CA LEU A 161 -17.88 8.27 -21.63
C LEU A 161 -18.08 9.65 -22.26
N HIS A 162 -17.02 10.28 -22.76
CA HIS A 162 -17.04 11.64 -23.29
C HIS A 162 -16.81 11.77 -24.80
N CYS A 163 -16.34 10.73 -25.50
CA CYS A 163 -16.21 10.77 -26.96
C CYS A 163 -16.63 9.44 -27.59
N GLY A 164 -17.85 9.38 -28.12
CA GLY A 164 -18.42 8.21 -28.79
C GLY A 164 -17.84 7.95 -30.19
N SER A 165 -16.52 7.94 -30.35
CA SER A 165 -15.87 7.72 -31.65
C SER A 165 -14.97 6.48 -31.61
N ASN A 166 -15.30 5.50 -32.46
CA ASN A 166 -14.42 4.37 -32.76
C ASN A 166 -13.39 4.84 -33.79
N GLY A 167 -12.21 5.28 -33.32
CA GLY A 167 -11.09 5.65 -34.18
C GLY A 167 -10.13 4.48 -34.37
N GLU A 168 -10.09 3.94 -35.58
CA GLU A 168 -9.05 3.04 -36.07
C GLU A 168 -7.80 3.80 -36.56
N GLN A 169 -6.64 3.20 -36.26
CA GLN A 169 -5.33 3.27 -36.93
C GLN A 169 -4.33 4.43 -36.67
N GLY A 170 -3.12 4.00 -36.30
CA GLY A 170 -1.84 4.72 -36.39
C GLY A 170 -0.74 4.05 -35.52
N PRO A 171 0.35 3.50 -36.10
CA PRO A 171 1.43 2.89 -35.32
C PRO A 171 2.40 3.98 -34.85
N GLY A 172 2.10 4.55 -33.68
CA GLY A 172 2.99 5.45 -32.97
C GLY A 172 2.99 5.03 -31.51
N TRP A 173 4.06 4.37 -31.08
CA TRP A 173 4.29 4.06 -29.67
C TRP A 173 4.35 5.38 -28.90
N THR A 174 3.26 5.76 -28.24
CA THR A 174 3.19 6.95 -27.41
C THR A 174 3.44 6.56 -25.96
N ARG A 175 4.07 7.49 -25.24
CA ARG A 175 4.43 7.56 -23.81
C ARG A 175 3.28 7.27 -22.81
N LEU A 176 2.15 6.75 -23.28
CA LEU A 176 0.88 6.58 -22.60
C LEU A 176 0.63 5.16 -22.09
N GLU A 177 1.38 4.15 -22.52
CA GLU A 177 1.18 2.78 -22.01
C GLU A 177 1.60 2.62 -20.54
N TRP A 178 2.53 3.45 -20.04
CA TRP A 178 2.85 3.52 -18.61
C TRP A 178 1.73 4.14 -17.76
N THR A 179 0.81 4.90 -18.35
CA THR A 179 -0.25 5.56 -17.56
C THR A 179 -1.38 4.61 -17.19
N THR A 180 -1.61 3.52 -17.92
CA THR A 180 -2.74 2.62 -17.60
C THR A 180 -2.41 1.64 -16.48
N GLU A 181 -1.17 1.15 -16.39
CA GLU A 181 -0.74 0.28 -15.28
C GLU A 181 -0.43 1.06 -13.98
N LEU A 182 -0.12 2.36 -14.06
CA LEU A 182 0.09 3.20 -12.88
C LEU A 182 -1.12 4.04 -12.47
N ARG A 183 -2.14 4.26 -13.32
CA ARG A 183 -3.35 5.01 -12.94
C ARG A 183 -4.21 4.31 -11.90
N THR A 184 -4.18 2.98 -11.82
CA THR A 184 -4.81 2.26 -10.70
C THR A 184 -4.09 2.52 -9.38
N ALA A 185 -2.88 3.10 -9.40
CA ALA A 185 -2.14 3.56 -8.23
C ALA A 185 -2.16 5.10 -8.03
N GLU A 186 -2.75 5.88 -8.94
CA GLU A 186 -2.73 7.37 -8.91
C GLU A 186 -4.05 8.03 -8.48
N LEU A 187 -5.14 7.27 -8.27
CA LEU A 187 -6.42 7.84 -7.76
C LEU A 187 -6.40 8.24 -6.26
N CYS A 188 -5.22 8.42 -5.67
CA CYS A 188 -5.04 9.09 -4.37
C CYS A 188 -4.21 10.38 -4.45
N TYR A 189 -3.90 10.88 -5.65
CA TYR A 189 -3.04 12.06 -5.82
C TYR A 189 -3.71 13.16 -6.66
N ASP A 190 -4.82 13.72 -6.15
CA ASP A 190 -5.35 14.98 -6.72
C ASP A 190 -6.19 15.87 -5.77
N VAL A 191 -5.80 15.99 -4.48
CA VAL A 191 -6.47 16.94 -3.55
C VAL A 191 -5.54 17.92 -2.81
N THR A 192 -4.21 17.87 -2.93
CA THR A 192 -3.35 18.79 -2.13
C THR A 192 -2.26 19.53 -2.92
N ARG A 193 -2.50 19.85 -4.19
CA ARG A 193 -1.56 20.67 -5.00
C ARG A 193 -1.99 22.12 -5.24
N ARG A 194 -3.06 22.61 -4.59
CA ARG A 194 -3.51 24.01 -4.76
C ARG A 194 -3.02 25.02 -3.73
N ASP A 195 -2.50 24.60 -2.57
CA ASP A 195 -2.19 25.55 -1.48
C ASP A 195 -0.69 25.76 -1.17
N CYS A 196 0.24 25.31 -2.02
CA CYS A 196 1.69 25.42 -1.72
C CYS A 196 2.48 26.39 -2.62
N LEU A 197 1.82 27.30 -3.34
CA LEU A 197 2.49 28.29 -4.19
C LEU A 197 2.23 29.76 -3.81
N GLU A 198 1.66 30.05 -2.64
CA GLU A 198 1.41 31.44 -2.21
C GLU A 198 2.32 31.96 -1.09
N PHE A 199 3.32 31.20 -0.64
CA PHE A 199 4.24 31.60 0.45
C PHE A 199 5.65 32.00 -0.01
N ALA A 200 5.76 32.68 -1.15
CA ALA A 200 6.96 33.38 -1.56
C ALA A 200 6.66 34.85 -1.89
N ARG A 201 6.19 35.61 -0.88
CA ARG A 201 6.33 37.07 -0.88
C ARG A 201 7.64 37.42 -0.16
N PRO A 202 8.60 38.10 -0.82
CA PRO A 202 9.78 38.61 -0.13
C PRO A 202 9.35 39.66 0.90
N SER A 203 9.78 39.47 2.14
CA SER A 203 9.65 40.47 3.20
C SER A 203 10.51 41.67 2.83
N SER A 204 9.85 42.82 2.61
CA SER A 204 10.49 44.10 2.39
C SER A 204 11.37 44.46 3.58
N VAL A 205 12.68 44.55 3.35
CA VAL A 205 13.62 45.17 4.28
C VAL A 205 13.27 46.66 4.34
N GLY A 206 12.57 47.06 5.40
CA GLY A 206 12.35 48.46 5.75
C GLY A 206 13.64 49.03 6.32
N ALA A 207 14.34 49.84 5.53
CA ALA A 207 15.36 50.75 6.02
C ALA A 207 14.65 51.90 6.76
N GLY A 208 14.76 51.93 8.09
CA GLY A 208 14.34 53.02 8.94
C GLY A 208 15.48 53.39 9.87
N ALA A 209 16.34 54.32 9.43
CA ALA A 209 17.31 54.99 10.29
C ALA A 209 16.69 56.32 10.72
N GLU A 210 16.43 56.49 12.01
CA GLU A 210 16.19 57.80 12.62
C GLU A 210 17.47 58.33 13.29
N PRO A 211 17.70 59.66 13.25
CA PRO A 211 18.87 60.30 13.85
C PRO A 211 18.65 60.59 15.35
N ILE A 212 19.66 60.30 16.16
CA ILE A 212 19.75 60.80 17.54
C ILE A 212 20.40 62.18 17.48
N ALA A 213 19.63 63.21 17.82
CA ALA A 213 20.13 64.55 18.11
C ALA A 213 20.74 64.58 19.52
N LEU A 214 21.93 65.19 19.63
CA LEU A 214 22.52 65.69 20.88
C LEU A 214 22.68 67.20 20.75
#